data_AF-A0ABD1GAW7-F1
#
_entry.id   AF-A0ABD1GAW7-F1
#
_cell.length_a   1.000
_cell.length_b   1.000
_cell.length_c   1.000
_cell.angle_alpha   90.00
_cell.angle_beta   90.00
_cell.angle_gamma   90.00
#
_symmetry.space_group_name_H-M   'P 1'
#
loop_
_entity.id
_entity.type
_entity.pdbx_description
1 polymer ?
#
loop_
_entity_poly.entity_id
_entity_poly.type
_entity_poly.pdbx_seq_one_letter_code
_entity_poly.pdbx_strand_id
1 'polypeptide(L)'
;MDFLRTKRIVPYDTLIQQCKNDEEVVTHELGHWKLNHTMYSFMAVQILTLLQVGGYTLVRNSKDLFQSFGFDTQPVLIGLIIFQHTVIPLQHIVSWAFEFQADAFSKKLGYAVPLRAGLIKLQEENLSSMNTDPWYSAYHYSHPPLVERLAAIDELDKKTD
;
A
#
# COMPACT_ATOMS: atom_id res chain seq x y z
N MET A 1 -22.57 4.24 -18.52
CA MET A 1 -21.96 5.20 -17.57
C MET A 1 -22.22 4.75 -16.12
N ASP A 2 -22.13 3.45 -15.83
CA ASP A 2 -22.50 2.88 -14.52
C ASP A 2 -21.31 2.41 -13.67
N PHE A 3 -20.08 2.49 -14.22
CA PHE A 3 -18.86 2.03 -13.54
C PHE A 3 -18.52 2.83 -12.26
N LEU A 4 -18.97 4.08 -12.18
CA LEU A 4 -18.72 4.93 -11.00
C LEU A 4 -19.75 4.73 -9.88
N ARG A 5 -20.87 4.04 -10.15
CA ARG A 5 -22.02 3.96 -9.24
C ARG A 5 -22.10 2.62 -8.49
N THR A 6 -21.56 1.55 -9.08
CA THR A 6 -21.46 0.23 -8.43
C THR A 6 -19.99 -0.19 -8.37
N LYS A 7 -19.49 -0.44 -7.15
CA LYS A 7 -18.19 -1.08 -6.97
C LYS A 7 -18.39 -2.58 -6.88
N ARG A 8 -17.63 -3.33 -7.70
CA ARG A 8 -17.63 -4.80 -7.71
C ARG A 8 -16.31 -5.27 -7.11
N ILE A 9 -16.39 -6.16 -6.14
CA ILE A 9 -15.22 -6.91 -5.65
C ILE A 9 -15.06 -8.11 -6.59
N VAL A 10 -13.88 -8.25 -7.18
CA VAL A 10 -13.55 -9.36 -8.11
C VAL A 10 -12.45 -10.18 -7.46
N PRO A 11 -12.78 -11.21 -6.67
CA PRO A 11 -11.79 -12.12 -6.13
C PRO A 11 -11.14 -12.92 -7.26
N TYR A 12 -9.85 -13.26 -7.10
CA TYR A 12 -9.19 -14.19 -8.01
C TYR A 12 -9.68 -15.62 -7.77
N ASP A 13 -9.78 -16.42 -8.83
CA ASP A 13 -10.23 -17.82 -8.73
C ASP A 13 -9.35 -18.65 -7.78
N THR A 14 -8.05 -18.36 -7.74
CA THR A 14 -7.10 -18.99 -6.81
C THR A 14 -7.37 -18.62 -5.36
N LEU A 15 -7.76 -17.36 -5.09
CA LEU A 15 -8.12 -16.87 -3.76
C LEU A 15 -9.38 -17.56 -3.23
N ILE A 16 -10.39 -17.77 -4.09
CA ILE A 16 -11.63 -18.50 -3.76
C ILE A 16 -11.33 -19.98 -3.48
N GLN A 17 -10.47 -20.61 -4.28
CA GLN A 17 -10.09 -22.00 -4.03
C GLN A 17 -9.25 -22.17 -2.75
N GLN A 18 -8.47 -21.15 -2.39
CA GLN A 18 -7.60 -21.17 -1.22
C GLN A 18 -8.36 -20.84 0.07
N CYS A 19 -9.32 -19.91 0.06
CA CYS A 19 -10.09 -19.58 1.26
C CYS A 19 -11.33 -20.47 1.35
N LYS A 20 -11.44 -21.30 2.41
CA LYS A 20 -12.61 -22.18 2.59
C LYS A 20 -13.92 -21.39 2.76
N ASN A 21 -13.81 -20.17 3.26
CA ASN A 21 -14.86 -19.17 3.35
C ASN A 21 -14.37 -17.91 2.63
N ASP A 22 -15.09 -17.42 1.62
CA ASP A 22 -14.71 -16.18 0.90
C ASP A 22 -14.84 -14.92 1.76
N GLU A 23 -15.55 -15.02 2.89
CA GLU A 23 -15.95 -13.90 3.74
C GLU A 23 -14.73 -13.20 4.38
N GLU A 24 -13.64 -13.92 4.62
CA GLU A 24 -12.47 -13.43 5.37
C GLU A 24 -11.73 -12.33 4.58
N VAL A 25 -11.44 -12.58 3.30
CA VAL A 25 -10.79 -11.61 2.41
C VAL A 25 -11.78 -10.51 2.02
N VAL A 26 -13.05 -10.86 1.80
CA VAL A 26 -14.08 -9.88 1.42
C VAL A 26 -14.30 -8.85 2.52
N THR A 27 -14.27 -9.23 3.80
CA THR A 27 -14.41 -8.25 4.89
C THR A 27 -13.23 -7.28 4.97
N HIS A 28 -12.01 -7.73 4.66
CA HIS A 28 -10.82 -6.87 4.61
C HIS A 28 -10.93 -5.86 3.47
N GLU A 29 -11.29 -6.33 2.27
CA GLU A 29 -11.54 -5.48 1.10
C GLU A 29 -12.69 -4.49 1.33
N LEU A 30 -13.75 -4.92 2.03
CA LEU A 30 -14.83 -4.03 2.49
C LEU A 30 -14.32 -2.97 3.46
N GLY A 31 -13.32 -3.27 4.28
CA GLY A 31 -12.62 -2.30 5.13
C GLY A 31 -11.96 -1.19 4.32
N HIS A 32 -11.20 -1.53 3.27
CA HIS A 32 -10.61 -0.55 2.35
C HIS A 32 -11.68 0.33 1.69
N TRP A 33 -12.81 -0.26 1.33
CA TRP A 33 -13.92 0.48 0.75
C TRP A 33 -14.56 1.42 1.78
N LYS A 34 -14.91 0.90 2.97
CA LYS A 34 -15.63 1.64 4.01
C LYS A 34 -14.83 2.83 4.53
N LEU A 35 -13.51 2.68 4.62
CA LEU A 35 -12.59 3.71 5.09
C LEU A 35 -12.06 4.60 3.96
N ASN A 36 -12.57 4.44 2.73
CA ASN A 36 -12.19 5.25 1.56
C ASN A 36 -10.68 5.25 1.26
N HIS A 37 -9.95 4.17 1.58
CA HIS A 37 -8.50 4.09 1.40
C HIS A 37 -8.08 4.38 -0.05
N THR A 38 -8.87 3.94 -1.04
CA THR A 38 -8.63 4.26 -2.46
C THR A 38 -8.68 5.77 -2.74
N MET A 39 -9.64 6.48 -2.15
CA MET A 39 -9.79 7.92 -2.38
C MET A 39 -8.66 8.70 -1.70
N TYR A 40 -8.29 8.33 -0.47
CA TYR A 40 -7.15 8.91 0.22
C TYR A 40 -5.84 8.66 -0.54
N SER A 41 -5.61 7.44 -1.00
CA SER A 41 -4.44 7.10 -1.82
C SER A 41 -4.41 7.90 -3.11
N PHE A 42 -5.54 8.02 -3.80
CA PHE A 42 -5.65 8.81 -5.01
C PHE A 42 -5.31 10.28 -4.76
N MET A 43 -5.92 10.90 -3.74
CA MET A 43 -5.63 12.29 -3.38
C MET A 43 -4.17 12.50 -2.97
N ALA A 44 -3.60 11.58 -2.19
CA ALA A 44 -2.20 11.65 -1.78
C ALA A 44 -1.26 11.61 -2.99
N VAL A 45 -1.52 10.73 -3.96
CA VAL A 45 -0.75 10.66 -5.22
C VAL A 45 -0.91 11.94 -6.04
N GLN A 46 -2.11 12.54 -6.11
CA GLN A 46 -2.30 13.81 -6.81
C GLN A 46 -1.50 14.94 -6.16
N ILE A 47 -1.55 15.06 -4.83
CA ILE A 47 -0.80 16.07 -4.08
C ILE A 47 0.71 15.86 -4.27
N LEU A 48 1.19 14.62 -4.16
CA LEU A 48 2.59 14.29 -4.36
C LEU A 48 3.06 14.63 -5.78
N THR A 49 2.24 14.33 -6.79
CA THR A 49 2.53 14.67 -8.19
C THR A 49 2.60 16.18 -8.40
N LEU A 50 1.70 16.95 -7.78
CA LEU A 50 1.73 18.41 -7.84
C LEU A 50 2.97 18.98 -7.15
N LEU A 51 3.34 18.45 -5.99
CA LEU A 51 4.56 18.84 -5.28
C LEU A 51 5.82 18.46 -6.08
N GLN A 52 5.80 17.34 -6.79
CA GLN A 52 6.88 16.92 -7.67
C GLN A 52 7.07 17.89 -8.83
N VAL A 53 6.02 18.13 -9.60
CA VAL A 53 6.08 19.04 -10.76
C VAL A 53 6.36 20.47 -10.30
N GLY A 54 5.74 20.92 -9.21
CA GLY A 54 5.97 22.22 -8.61
C GLY A 54 7.40 22.37 -8.09
N GLY A 55 7.91 21.39 -7.35
CA GLY A 55 9.29 21.38 -6.85
C GLY A 55 10.32 21.37 -7.97
N TYR A 56 10.07 20.64 -9.06
CA TYR A 56 10.93 20.64 -10.25
C TYR A 56 11.10 22.06 -10.84
N THR A 57 10.07 22.92 -10.76
CA THR A 57 10.19 24.30 -11.26
C THR A 57 11.29 25.11 -10.58
N LEU A 58 11.66 24.77 -9.34
CA LEU A 58 12.72 25.42 -8.59
C LEU A 58 14.12 25.07 -9.12
N VAL A 59 14.29 23.86 -9.65
CA VAL A 59 15.59 23.31 -10.07
C VAL A 59 15.77 23.24 -11.59
N ARG A 60 14.71 23.49 -12.37
CA ARG A 60 14.72 23.36 -13.85
C ARG A 60 15.83 24.13 -14.57
N ASN A 61 16.29 25.24 -14.01
CA ASN A 61 17.31 26.12 -14.61
C ASN A 61 18.72 25.86 -14.06
N SER A 62 18.89 24.93 -13.11
CA SER A 62 20.18 24.63 -12.49
C SER A 62 21.09 23.91 -13.47
N LYS A 63 22.16 24.55 -13.93
CA LYS A 63 23.14 23.90 -14.84
C LYS A 63 23.92 22.80 -14.11
N ASP A 64 24.30 23.07 -12.86
CA ASP A 64 25.08 22.15 -12.03
C ASP A 64 24.39 20.81 -11.83
N LEU A 65 23.04 20.82 -11.68
CA LEU A 65 22.26 19.59 -11.56
C LEU A 65 22.43 18.72 -12.80
N PHE A 66 22.16 19.25 -13.99
CA PHE A 66 22.24 18.48 -15.24
C PHE A 66 23.68 18.07 -15.58
N GLN A 67 24.67 18.93 -15.31
CA GLN A 67 26.08 18.63 -15.50
C GLN A 67 26.57 17.50 -14.59
N SER A 68 26.06 17.41 -13.35
CA SER A 68 26.38 16.31 -12.42
C SER A 68 25.93 14.94 -12.96
N PHE A 69 24.93 14.91 -13.84
CA PHE A 69 24.45 13.71 -14.53
C PHE A 69 24.99 13.59 -15.97
N GLY A 70 25.96 14.42 -16.36
CA GLY A 70 26.63 14.35 -17.67
C GLY A 70 25.88 15.01 -18.83
N PHE A 71 24.93 15.91 -18.55
CA PHE A 71 24.17 16.62 -19.58
C PHE A 71 24.65 18.08 -19.72
N ASP A 72 25.07 18.45 -20.93
CA ASP A 72 25.45 19.83 -21.29
C ASP A 72 24.23 20.74 -21.53
N THR A 73 23.08 20.12 -21.80
CA THR A 73 21.79 20.80 -21.96
C THR A 73 20.87 20.47 -20.79
N GLN A 74 19.70 21.13 -20.71
CA GLN A 74 18.73 20.96 -19.63
C GLN A 74 17.45 20.27 -20.15
N PRO A 75 17.53 18.99 -20.58
CA PRO A 75 16.36 18.29 -21.10
C PRO A 75 15.33 18.07 -19.99
N VAL A 76 14.12 18.62 -20.21
CA VAL A 76 13.04 18.62 -19.21
C VAL A 76 12.68 17.21 -18.74
N LEU A 77 12.65 16.23 -19.65
CA LEU A 77 12.33 14.85 -19.33
C LEU A 77 13.32 14.24 -18.33
N ILE A 78 14.62 14.46 -18.52
CA ILE A 78 15.66 13.94 -17.64
C ILE A 78 15.57 14.61 -16.26
N GLY A 79 15.35 15.93 -16.23
CA GLY A 79 15.15 16.67 -14.99
C GLY A 79 13.96 16.14 -14.17
N LEU A 80 12.85 15.83 -14.82
CA LEU A 80 11.68 15.22 -14.20
C LEU A 80 11.97 13.81 -13.68
N ILE A 81 12.67 12.97 -14.44
CA ILE A 81 13.04 11.61 -14.02
C ILE A 81 13.93 11.66 -12.77
N ILE A 82 14.96 12.50 -12.76
CA ILE A 82 15.86 12.66 -11.61
C ILE A 82 15.05 13.11 -10.38
N PHE A 83 14.16 14.09 -10.56
CA PHE A 83 13.34 14.61 -9.46
C PHE A 83 12.34 13.56 -8.93
N GLN A 84 11.76 12.73 -9.79
CA GLN A 84 10.81 11.68 -9.40
C GLN A 84 11.44 10.65 -8.45
N HIS A 85 12.73 10.34 -8.60
CA HIS A 85 13.42 9.37 -7.74
C HIS A 85 13.58 9.87 -6.29
N THR A 86 13.56 11.19 -6.06
CA THR A 86 13.74 11.77 -4.71
C THR A 86 12.57 11.51 -3.75
N VAL A 87 11.44 11.02 -4.26
CA VAL A 87 10.15 10.99 -3.55
C VAL A 87 9.50 9.60 -3.52
N ILE A 88 10.19 8.59 -4.05
CA ILE A 88 9.82 7.17 -3.95
C ILE A 88 9.61 6.71 -2.49
N PRO A 89 10.49 7.02 -1.51
CA PRO A 89 10.36 6.45 -0.17
C PRO A 89 9.12 6.92 0.61
N LEU A 90 8.49 8.03 0.22
CA LEU A 90 7.34 8.59 0.95
C LEU A 90 6.03 7.82 0.72
N GLN A 91 5.97 6.95 -0.29
CA GLN A 91 4.71 6.37 -0.77
C GLN A 91 4.28 5.12 0.02
N HIS A 92 5.24 4.38 0.57
CA HIS A 92 4.99 3.04 1.14
C HIS A 92 4.39 3.08 2.56
N ILE A 93 4.73 4.08 3.37
CA ILE A 93 4.32 4.15 4.79
C ILE A 93 2.81 4.32 4.97
N VAL A 94 2.15 5.08 4.08
CA VAL A 94 0.70 5.32 4.17
C VAL A 94 -0.10 4.05 3.88
N SER A 95 0.39 3.21 2.97
CA SER A 95 -0.23 1.93 2.61
C SER A 95 -0.33 0.99 3.82
N TRP A 96 0.72 0.94 4.63
CA TRP A 96 0.77 0.08 5.82
C TRP A 96 -0.30 0.43 6.84
N ALA A 97 -0.53 1.72 7.07
CA ALA A 97 -1.58 2.18 7.98
C ALA A 97 -2.99 1.78 7.49
N PHE A 98 -3.20 1.70 6.18
CA PHE A 98 -4.47 1.26 5.60
C PHE A 98 -4.72 -0.24 5.79
N GLU A 99 -3.67 -1.07 5.67
CA GLU A 99 -3.76 -2.50 5.92
C GLU A 99 -4.19 -2.79 7.37
N PHE A 100 -3.53 -2.17 8.36
CA PHE A 100 -3.90 -2.34 9.77
C PHE A 100 -5.33 -1.87 10.08
N GLN A 101 -5.77 -0.79 9.43
CA GLN A 101 -7.14 -0.30 9.58
C GLN A 101 -8.18 -1.25 8.97
N ALA A 102 -7.87 -1.86 7.83
CA ALA A 102 -8.72 -2.85 7.19
C ALA A 102 -8.78 -4.16 8.02
N ASP A 103 -7.65 -4.62 8.57
CA ASP A 103 -7.61 -5.76 9.49
C ASP A 103 -8.44 -5.50 10.76
N ALA A 104 -8.31 -4.31 11.35
CA ALA A 104 -9.11 -3.90 12.49
C ALA A 104 -10.62 -3.81 12.15
N PHE A 105 -10.97 -3.49 10.89
CA PHE A 105 -12.36 -3.47 10.44
C PHE A 105 -12.95 -4.89 10.33
N SER A 106 -12.26 -5.83 9.68
CA SER A 106 -12.68 -7.24 9.63
C SER A 106 -12.84 -7.85 11.01
N LYS A 107 -11.92 -7.51 11.91
CA LYS A 107 -12.01 -7.90 13.31
C LYS A 107 -13.28 -7.41 14.00
N LYS A 108 -13.64 -6.13 13.84
CA LYS A 108 -14.86 -5.56 14.41
C LYS A 108 -16.13 -6.25 13.92
N LEU A 109 -16.08 -6.88 12.74
CA LEU A 109 -17.17 -7.68 12.19
C LEU A 109 -17.18 -9.14 12.68
N GLY A 110 -16.23 -9.55 13.52
CA GLY A 110 -16.13 -10.90 14.09
C GLY A 110 -15.26 -11.86 13.27
N TYR A 111 -14.54 -11.38 12.26
CA TYR A 111 -13.77 -12.23 11.33
C TYR A 111 -12.27 -12.32 11.67
N ALA A 112 -11.86 -12.08 12.91
CA ALA A 112 -10.44 -12.07 13.30
C ALA A 112 -9.74 -13.43 13.12
N VAL A 113 -10.34 -14.50 13.67
CA VAL A 113 -9.83 -15.88 13.55
C VAL A 113 -9.75 -16.34 12.09
N PRO A 114 -10.82 -16.20 11.28
CA PRO A 114 -10.76 -16.54 9.87
C PRO A 114 -9.70 -15.72 9.12
N LEU A 115 -9.68 -14.38 9.26
CA LEU A 115 -8.69 -13.51 8.61
C LEU A 115 -7.25 -13.96 8.89
N ARG A 116 -6.93 -14.33 10.14
CA ARG A 116 -5.60 -14.85 10.51
C ARG A 116 -5.25 -16.13 9.75
N ALA A 117 -6.19 -17.07 9.62
CA ALA A 117 -5.98 -18.29 8.86
C ALA A 117 -5.76 -18.00 7.36
N GLY A 118 -6.56 -17.10 6.78
CA GLY A 118 -6.41 -16.65 5.41
C GLY A 118 -5.05 -16.01 5.12
N LEU A 119 -4.58 -15.11 5.99
CA LEU A 119 -3.28 -14.44 5.85
C LEU A 119 -2.10 -15.42 5.93
N ILE A 120 -2.14 -16.39 6.85
CA ILE A 120 -1.10 -17.43 6.96
C ILE A 120 -1.08 -18.28 5.68
N LYS A 121 -2.25 -18.72 5.22
CA LYS A 121 -2.36 -19.53 4.00
C LYS A 121 -1.85 -18.79 2.76
N LEU A 122 -2.20 -17.51 2.61
CA LEU A 122 -1.71 -16.68 1.51
C LEU A 122 -0.19 -16.50 1.56
N GLN A 123 0.40 -16.37 2.75
CA GLN A 123 1.85 -16.28 2.90
C GLN A 123 2.55 -17.59 2.51
N GLU A 124 2.01 -18.74 2.94
CA GLU A 124 2.54 -20.07 2.61
C GLU A 124 2.52 -20.33 1.10
N GLU A 125 1.41 -20.04 0.44
CA GLU A 125 1.22 -20.26 -1.00
C GLU A 125 2.10 -19.32 -1.85
N ASN A 126 2.29 -18.08 -1.41
CA ASN A 126 3.16 -17.11 -2.11
C ASN A 126 4.65 -17.30 -1.78
N LEU A 127 5.01 -18.23 -0.89
CA LEU A 127 6.38 -18.45 -0.41
C LEU A 127 7.07 -17.15 0.05
N SER A 128 6.27 -16.26 0.63
CA SER A 128 6.71 -14.93 1.04
C SER A 128 7.61 -15.00 2.27
N SER A 129 8.59 -14.10 2.36
CA SER A 129 9.55 -14.08 3.48
C SER A 129 8.84 -13.84 4.82
N MET A 130 9.11 -14.70 5.80
CA MET A 130 8.52 -14.60 7.15
C MET A 130 9.29 -13.66 8.08
N ASN A 131 10.59 -13.49 7.86
CA ASN A 131 11.46 -12.66 8.70
C ASN A 131 12.25 -11.70 7.83
N THR A 132 11.71 -10.50 7.68
CA THR A 132 12.32 -9.43 6.91
C THR A 132 12.86 -8.37 7.84
N ASP A 133 14.02 -7.83 7.50
CA ASP A 133 14.57 -6.68 8.20
C ASP A 133 13.56 -5.51 8.17
N PRO A 134 13.31 -4.82 9.31
CA PRO A 134 12.30 -3.75 9.39
C PRO A 134 12.57 -2.57 8.45
N TRP A 135 13.82 -2.25 8.16
CA TRP A 135 14.16 -1.16 7.23
C TRP A 135 13.94 -1.59 5.79
N TYR A 136 14.30 -2.83 5.49
CA TYR A 136 14.04 -3.42 4.18
C TYR A 136 12.55 -3.49 3.88
N SER A 137 11.74 -4.00 4.82
CA SER A 137 10.29 -4.09 4.64
C SER A 137 9.67 -2.68 4.52
N ALA A 138 10.02 -1.75 5.40
CA ALA A 138 9.48 -0.38 5.36
C ALA A 138 9.78 0.36 4.03
N TYR A 139 10.91 0.05 3.39
CA TYR A 139 11.28 0.66 2.11
C TYR A 139 10.69 -0.06 0.90
N HIS A 140 10.67 -1.39 0.89
CA HIS A 140 10.34 -2.17 -0.30
C HIS A 140 8.92 -2.75 -0.34
N TYR A 141 8.29 -2.97 0.81
CA TYR A 141 7.01 -3.69 0.85
C TYR A 141 5.84 -2.72 0.83
N SER A 142 4.86 -2.99 -0.02
CA SER A 142 3.59 -2.26 -0.03
C SER A 142 2.67 -2.63 1.13
N HIS A 143 2.88 -3.81 1.73
CA HIS A 143 2.14 -4.33 2.87
C HIS A 143 3.08 -4.60 4.04
N PRO A 144 2.62 -4.43 5.29
CA PRO A 144 3.38 -4.84 6.46
C PRO A 144 3.65 -6.36 6.42
N PRO A 145 4.77 -6.82 6.99
CA PRO A 145 5.05 -8.23 7.18
C PRO A 145 3.92 -8.97 7.90
N LEU A 146 3.71 -10.25 7.56
CA LEU A 146 2.66 -11.08 8.16
C LEU A 146 2.70 -11.03 9.70
N VAL A 147 3.89 -11.14 10.28
CA VAL A 147 4.08 -11.17 11.74
C VAL A 147 3.53 -9.91 12.40
N GLU A 148 3.72 -8.74 11.79
CA GLU A 148 3.21 -7.46 12.31
C GLU A 148 1.69 -7.40 12.22
N ARG A 149 1.09 -7.88 11.12
CA ARG A 149 -0.37 -7.95 10.96
C ARG A 149 -1.01 -8.88 11.97
N LEU A 150 -0.45 -10.07 12.16
CA LEU A 150 -0.94 -11.03 13.15
C LEU A 150 -0.83 -10.47 14.57
N ALA A 151 0.30 -9.84 14.91
CA ALA A 151 0.47 -9.20 16.21
C ALA A 151 -0.56 -8.08 16.45
N ALA A 152 -0.87 -7.27 15.43
CA ALA A 152 -1.89 -6.23 15.53
C ALA A 152 -3.31 -6.80 15.72
N ILE A 153 -3.64 -7.90 15.03
CA ILE A 153 -4.92 -8.61 15.21
C ILE A 153 -5.02 -9.15 16.64
N ASP A 154 -3.94 -9.77 17.15
CA ASP A 154 -3.89 -10.36 18.50
C ASP A 154 -3.90 -9.31 19.62
N GLU A 155 -3.20 -8.17 19.47
CA GLU A 155 -3.18 -7.10 20.48
C GLU A 155 -4.58 -6.50 20.68
N LEU A 156 -5.34 -6.35 19.58
CA LEU A 156 -6.71 -5.87 19.65
C LEU A 156 -7.63 -6.85 20.42
N ASP A 157 -7.31 -8.15 20.52
CA ASP A 157 -8.17 -9.15 21.19
C ASP A 157 -8.10 -8.91 22.70
N LYS A 158 -6.89 -8.66 23.21
CA LYS A 158 -6.63 -8.34 24.61
C LYS A 158 -7.30 -7.06 25.12
N LYS A 159 -7.76 -6.17 24.23
CA LYS A 159 -8.48 -4.94 24.58
C LYS A 159 -10.00 -5.10 24.63
N THR A 160 -10.52 -6.23 24.15
CA THR A 160 -11.97 -6.48 24.05
C THR A 160 -12.48 -7.41 25.15
N ASP A 161 -11.56 -8.00 25.92
CA ASP A 161 -11.79 -8.71 27.20
C ASP A 161 -11.61 -7.77 28.40
#